data_AF-A0A960BSU8-F1
#
_entry.id   AF-A0A960BSU8-F1
#
_cell.length_a   1.000
_cell.length_b   1.000
_cell.length_c   1.000
_cell.angle_alpha   90.00
_cell.angle_beta   90.00
_cell.angle_gamma   90.00
#
_symmetry.space_group_name_H-M   'P 1'
#
loop_
_entity.id
_entity.type
_entity.pdbx_description
1 polymer ?
#
loop_
_entity_poly.entity_id
_entity_poly.type
_entity_poly.pdbx_seq_one_letter_code
_entity_poly.pdbx_strand_id
1 'polypeptide(L)'
;MLRGQALLADPRLNKQSAFTDSEREELGLVGLLPQRVETIDQQLARVRRQLSEHHGMLAKNVYLRELHDRNETLFYRLLIDDLPELMPIVYTPTVGEAIREYSHAFRRPRGVYLQSRWPEDVPKAFGNLGLGPDDVDLIVATDSEAILGIGDWGVGGIDIAIGKISVYVAAAGVDPERAIPVVIDVGTDRTGLLTDPGYLGEKHARLRGSKYDDLIDRYVTTATEMFPNALLHWEDFGEANARRILDRYRDSVCTFNDDMQGTGAIAFAAILSGVKVTETPLADHRVIVFGAGTAGVGIADQIRDAIV
;
A
#
# COMPACT_ATOMS: atom_id res chain seq x y z
N MET A 1 21.64 14.56 -11.52
CA MET A 1 20.54 14.38 -12.51
C MET A 1 20.82 13.13 -13.32
N LEU A 2 19.89 12.18 -13.37
CA LEU A 2 20.03 10.95 -14.17
C LEU A 2 19.98 11.28 -15.67
N ARG A 3 20.68 10.49 -16.50
CA ARG A 3 20.78 10.66 -17.96
C ARG A 3 20.82 9.29 -18.66
N GLY A 4 20.55 9.27 -19.96
CA GLY A 4 20.65 8.07 -20.80
C GLY A 4 19.78 6.91 -20.32
N GLN A 5 20.31 5.69 -20.40
CA GLN A 5 19.61 4.48 -19.96
C GLN A 5 19.22 4.50 -18.47
N ALA A 6 20.03 5.14 -17.61
CA ALA A 6 19.71 5.22 -16.18
C ALA A 6 18.45 6.06 -15.92
N LEU A 7 18.22 7.11 -16.71
CA LEU A 7 16.98 7.89 -16.65
C LEU A 7 15.77 7.07 -17.13
N LEU A 8 15.93 6.31 -18.22
CA LEU A 8 14.85 5.46 -18.75
C LEU A 8 14.49 4.29 -17.82
N ALA A 9 15.41 3.87 -16.96
CA ALA A 9 15.21 2.81 -15.97
C ALA A 9 14.52 3.29 -14.67
N ASP A 10 14.51 4.60 -14.41
CA ASP A 10 13.85 5.19 -13.24
C ASP A 10 12.38 5.51 -13.57
N PRO A 11 11.41 4.76 -13.01
CA PRO A 11 9.99 4.89 -13.36
C PRO A 11 9.41 6.26 -13.02
N ARG A 12 10.00 6.94 -12.02
CA ARG A 12 9.56 8.26 -11.54
C ARG A 12 9.84 9.35 -12.57
N LEU A 13 10.97 9.24 -13.25
CA LEU A 13 11.45 10.24 -14.21
C LEU A 13 11.19 9.85 -15.67
N ASN A 14 10.91 8.59 -15.95
CA ASN A 14 10.76 8.09 -17.29
C ASN A 14 9.45 8.56 -17.95
N LYS A 15 9.57 9.39 -18.99
CA LYS A 15 8.43 9.85 -19.81
C LYS A 15 8.18 8.95 -21.04
N GLN A 16 8.98 7.91 -21.24
CA GLN A 16 8.96 7.06 -22.44
C GLN A 16 9.00 7.89 -23.74
N SER A 17 8.04 7.73 -24.63
CA SER A 17 7.93 8.49 -25.89
C SER A 17 7.59 9.96 -25.73
N ALA A 18 7.27 10.43 -24.52
CA ALA A 18 6.86 11.82 -24.27
C ALA A 18 8.04 12.77 -23.97
N PHE A 19 9.29 12.28 -23.93
CA PHE A 19 10.44 13.19 -23.96
C PHE A 19 10.46 13.97 -25.28
N THR A 20 10.49 15.30 -25.18
CA THR A 20 10.65 16.23 -26.31
C THR A 20 12.05 16.11 -26.93
N ASP A 21 12.23 16.62 -28.15
CA ASP A 21 13.54 16.57 -28.82
C ASP A 21 14.64 17.29 -28.01
N SER A 22 14.33 18.44 -27.40
CA SER A 22 15.26 19.16 -26.51
C SER A 22 15.64 18.34 -25.29
N GLU A 23 14.66 17.74 -24.59
CA GLU A 23 14.94 16.85 -23.46
C GLU A 23 15.78 15.65 -23.88
N ARG A 24 15.56 15.09 -25.08
CA ARG A 24 16.35 13.96 -25.57
C ARG A 24 17.81 14.35 -25.80
N GLU A 25 18.08 15.53 -26.35
CA GLU A 25 19.44 16.05 -26.50
C GLU A 25 20.09 16.31 -25.13
N GLU A 26 19.40 17.05 -24.27
CA GLU A 26 19.90 17.45 -22.95
C GLU A 26 20.11 16.26 -22.01
N LEU A 27 19.28 15.23 -22.07
CA LEU A 27 19.34 14.08 -21.17
C LEU A 27 20.08 12.88 -21.77
N GLY A 28 20.65 13.02 -22.98
CA GLY A 28 21.43 11.97 -23.63
C GLY A 28 20.58 10.77 -24.07
N LEU A 29 19.38 11.03 -24.57
CA LEU A 29 18.41 10.03 -25.04
C LEU A 29 18.33 9.93 -26.58
N VAL A 30 19.07 10.77 -27.31
CA VAL A 30 19.15 10.70 -28.77
C VAL A 30 19.59 9.30 -29.21
N GLY A 31 18.78 8.66 -30.05
CA GLY A 31 19.01 7.28 -30.51
C GLY A 31 18.56 6.17 -29.56
N LEU A 32 18.08 6.50 -28.35
CA LEU A 32 17.59 5.51 -27.37
C LEU A 32 16.07 5.31 -27.41
N LEU A 33 15.33 6.19 -28.10
CA LEU A 33 13.88 6.18 -28.21
C LEU A 33 13.44 6.28 -29.67
N PRO A 34 12.27 5.71 -30.05
CA PRO A 34 11.68 5.94 -31.37
C PRO A 34 11.49 7.43 -31.66
N GLN A 35 11.60 7.83 -32.93
CA GLN A 35 11.57 9.24 -33.34
C GLN A 35 10.32 10.00 -32.90
N ARG A 36 9.15 9.34 -32.89
CA ARG A 36 7.90 9.99 -32.54
C ARG A 36 7.92 10.50 -31.09
N VAL A 37 7.60 11.79 -30.92
CA VAL A 37 7.26 12.39 -29.62
C VAL A 37 5.74 12.27 -29.45
N GLU A 38 5.30 11.71 -28.32
CA GLU A 38 3.88 11.54 -28.01
C GLU A 38 3.42 12.47 -26.89
N THR A 39 2.15 12.88 -26.92
CA THR A 39 1.49 13.46 -25.75
C THR A 39 1.10 12.35 -24.77
N ILE A 40 0.85 12.71 -23.50
CA ILE A 40 0.37 11.74 -22.51
C ILE A 40 -0.94 11.07 -22.94
N ASP A 41 -1.85 11.80 -23.59
CA ASP A 41 -3.11 11.24 -24.09
C ASP A 41 -2.91 10.18 -25.18
N GLN A 42 -1.91 10.37 -26.04
CA GLN A 42 -1.53 9.37 -27.05
C GLN A 42 -0.94 8.11 -26.40
N GLN A 43 -0.14 8.29 -25.34
CA GLN A 43 0.35 7.17 -24.55
C GLN A 43 -0.79 6.42 -23.85
N LEU A 44 -1.74 7.14 -23.25
CA LEU A 44 -2.93 6.55 -22.62
C LEU A 44 -3.77 5.75 -23.62
N ALA A 45 -3.98 6.26 -24.83
CA ALA A 45 -4.71 5.53 -25.88
C ALA A 45 -4.02 4.18 -26.20
N ARG A 46 -2.68 4.16 -26.27
CA ARG A 46 -1.93 2.90 -26.45
C ARG A 46 -2.06 1.97 -25.24
N VAL A 47 -1.93 2.51 -24.03
CA VAL A 47 -2.01 1.74 -22.78
C VAL A 47 -3.39 1.14 -22.57
N ARG A 48 -4.48 1.90 -22.79
CA ARG A 48 -5.86 1.40 -22.72
C ARG A 48 -6.10 0.26 -23.71
N ARG A 49 -5.58 0.37 -24.93
CA ARG A 49 -5.65 -0.74 -25.92
C ARG A 49 -4.92 -1.98 -25.41
N GLN A 50 -3.68 -1.85 -24.94
CA GLN A 50 -2.92 -2.96 -24.38
C GLN A 50 -3.63 -3.60 -23.17
N LEU A 51 -4.14 -2.79 -22.26
CA LEU A 51 -4.91 -3.26 -21.10
C LEU A 51 -6.17 -4.05 -21.52
N SER A 52 -6.84 -3.64 -22.60
CA SER A 52 -8.02 -4.33 -23.13
C SER A 52 -7.72 -5.70 -23.75
N GLU A 53 -6.47 -5.93 -24.18
CA GLU A 53 -6.01 -7.21 -24.75
C GLU A 53 -5.76 -8.26 -23.65
N HIS A 54 -5.62 -7.85 -22.39
CA HIS A 54 -5.46 -8.77 -21.26
C HIS A 54 -6.82 -9.29 -20.77
N HIS A 55 -6.96 -10.62 -20.78
CA HIS A 55 -8.14 -11.31 -20.24
C HIS A 55 -7.96 -11.65 -18.77
N GLY A 56 -8.96 -11.33 -17.95
CA GLY A 56 -8.95 -11.56 -16.51
C GLY A 56 -8.36 -10.40 -15.71
N MET A 57 -8.80 -10.26 -14.46
CA MET A 57 -8.40 -9.14 -13.60
C MET A 57 -6.94 -9.27 -13.15
N LEU A 58 -6.46 -10.47 -12.82
CA LEU A 58 -5.06 -10.69 -12.44
C LEU A 58 -4.09 -10.31 -13.56
N ALA A 59 -4.36 -10.70 -14.80
CA ALA A 59 -3.51 -10.34 -15.94
C ALA A 59 -3.44 -8.82 -16.15
N LYS A 60 -4.58 -8.13 -15.97
CA LYS A 60 -4.65 -6.67 -16.00
C LYS A 60 -3.87 -6.04 -14.83
N ASN A 61 -3.98 -6.61 -13.62
CA ASN A 61 -3.21 -6.16 -12.45
C ASN A 61 -1.70 -6.26 -12.70
N VAL A 62 -1.23 -7.40 -13.22
CA VAL A 62 0.18 -7.60 -13.58
C VAL A 62 0.65 -6.57 -14.61
N TYR A 63 -0.14 -6.33 -15.66
CA TYR A 63 0.18 -5.30 -16.66
C TYR A 63 0.25 -3.88 -16.05
N LEU A 64 -0.70 -3.53 -15.18
CA LEU A 64 -0.71 -2.23 -14.50
C LEU A 64 0.50 -2.07 -13.57
N ARG A 65 0.94 -3.13 -12.89
CA ARG A 65 2.16 -3.11 -12.10
C ARG A 65 3.40 -2.96 -12.96
N GLU A 66 3.48 -3.63 -14.12
CA GLU A 66 4.58 -3.40 -15.07
C GLU A 66 4.59 -1.96 -15.61
N LEU A 67 3.43 -1.34 -15.79
CA LEU A 67 3.33 0.07 -16.16
C LEU A 67 3.84 0.97 -15.03
N HIS A 68 3.42 0.70 -13.79
CA HIS A 68 3.89 1.39 -12.59
C HIS A 68 5.42 1.32 -12.47
N ASP A 69 6.01 0.14 -12.69
CA ASP A 69 7.46 -0.07 -12.63
C ASP A 69 8.23 0.44 -13.86
N ARG A 70 7.55 1.10 -14.80
CA ARG A 70 8.15 1.64 -16.02
C ARG A 70 7.95 3.14 -16.19
N ASN A 71 6.78 3.66 -15.82
CA ASN A 71 6.40 5.07 -15.93
C ASN A 71 5.29 5.38 -14.92
N GLU A 72 5.66 5.92 -13.75
CA GLU A 72 4.73 6.19 -12.66
C GLU A 72 3.72 7.27 -13.03
N THR A 73 4.17 8.33 -13.73
CA THR A 73 3.28 9.40 -14.18
C THR A 73 2.17 8.88 -15.07
N LEU A 74 2.50 8.01 -16.03
CA LEU A 74 1.51 7.42 -16.94
C LEU A 74 0.59 6.40 -16.23
N PHE A 75 1.13 5.62 -15.28
CA PHE A 75 0.34 4.74 -14.43
C PHE A 75 -0.70 5.51 -13.63
N TYR A 76 -0.30 6.54 -12.88
CA TYR A 76 -1.22 7.33 -12.07
C TYR A 76 -2.17 8.15 -12.92
N ARG A 77 -1.73 8.68 -14.07
CA ARG A 77 -2.65 9.35 -14.98
C ARG A 77 -3.76 8.42 -15.47
N LEU A 78 -3.42 7.19 -15.87
CA LEU A 78 -4.41 6.18 -16.24
C LEU A 78 -5.36 5.86 -15.08
N LEU A 79 -4.79 5.64 -13.88
CA LEU A 79 -5.56 5.28 -12.70
C LEU A 79 -6.54 6.38 -12.28
N ILE A 80 -6.14 7.65 -12.38
CA ILE A 80 -6.99 8.80 -12.07
C ILE A 80 -8.12 8.93 -13.10
N ASP A 81 -7.81 8.83 -14.40
CA ASP A 81 -8.80 8.98 -15.47
C ASP A 81 -9.88 7.88 -15.42
N ASP A 82 -9.49 6.65 -15.09
CA ASP A 82 -10.36 5.46 -15.17
C ASP A 82 -10.60 4.81 -13.77
N LEU A 83 -10.54 5.62 -12.70
CA LEU A 83 -10.51 5.12 -11.31
C LEU A 83 -11.62 4.10 -10.98
N PRO A 84 -12.91 4.34 -11.27
CA PRO A 84 -13.96 3.37 -10.92
C PRO A 84 -13.78 1.98 -11.56
N GLU A 85 -13.23 1.93 -12.78
CA GLU A 85 -13.02 0.68 -13.51
C GLU A 85 -11.74 -0.05 -13.07
N LEU A 86 -10.71 0.72 -12.71
CA LEU A 86 -9.40 0.17 -12.35
C LEU A 86 -9.26 -0.14 -10.87
N MET A 87 -10.05 0.47 -9.98
CA MET A 87 -10.03 0.21 -8.54
C MET A 87 -10.15 -1.29 -8.20
N PRO A 88 -11.11 -2.05 -8.78
CA PRO A 88 -11.22 -3.49 -8.54
C PRO A 88 -10.02 -4.31 -9.00
N ILE A 89 -9.20 -3.76 -9.89
CA ILE A 89 -8.02 -4.41 -10.48
C ILE A 89 -6.76 -4.08 -9.66
N VAL A 90 -6.54 -2.82 -9.27
CA VAL A 90 -5.34 -2.40 -8.51
C VAL A 90 -5.46 -2.68 -7.01
N TYR A 91 -6.68 -2.80 -6.50
CA TYR A 91 -6.97 -3.05 -5.09
C TYR A 91 -7.92 -4.26 -4.94
N THR A 92 -8.83 -4.24 -3.97
CA THR A 92 -9.82 -5.29 -3.74
C THR A 92 -10.78 -5.46 -4.93
N PRO A 93 -11.08 -6.69 -5.38
CA PRO A 93 -10.64 -7.98 -4.82
C PRO A 93 -9.34 -8.53 -5.42
N THR A 94 -8.87 -8.02 -6.56
CA THR A 94 -7.79 -8.62 -7.35
C THR A 94 -6.44 -8.63 -6.64
N VAL A 95 -6.13 -7.62 -5.84
CA VAL A 95 -4.88 -7.57 -5.05
C VAL A 95 -4.74 -8.81 -4.16
N GLY A 96 -5.86 -9.35 -3.66
CA GLY A 96 -5.86 -10.57 -2.87
C GLY A 96 -5.37 -11.79 -3.64
N GLU A 97 -5.63 -11.88 -4.95
CA GLU A 97 -5.10 -12.93 -5.83
C GLU A 97 -3.61 -12.69 -6.16
N ALA A 98 -3.24 -11.44 -6.46
CA ALA A 98 -1.85 -11.06 -6.69
C ALA A 98 -0.93 -11.40 -5.50
N ILE A 99 -1.41 -11.18 -4.27
CA ILE A 99 -0.69 -11.53 -3.04
C ILE A 99 -0.43 -13.04 -2.92
N ARG A 100 -1.39 -13.89 -3.35
CA ARG A 100 -1.20 -15.36 -3.29
C ARG A 100 -0.08 -15.81 -4.20
N GLU A 101 0.02 -15.16 -5.35
CA GLU A 101 1.02 -15.44 -6.38
C GLU A 101 2.31 -14.64 -6.18
N TYR A 102 2.38 -13.75 -5.18
CA TYR A 102 3.45 -12.75 -5.04
C TYR A 102 4.85 -13.36 -5.16
N SER A 103 5.12 -14.44 -4.44
CA SER A 103 6.45 -15.07 -4.43
C SER A 103 6.83 -15.66 -5.79
N HIS A 104 5.87 -16.20 -6.53
CA HIS A 104 6.08 -16.82 -7.84
C HIS A 104 6.06 -15.79 -8.98
N ALA A 105 5.35 -14.69 -8.80
CA ALA A 105 5.21 -13.59 -9.74
C ALA A 105 6.19 -12.43 -9.46
N PHE A 106 7.07 -12.55 -8.46
CA PHE A 106 8.01 -11.52 -8.07
C PHE A 106 8.95 -11.14 -9.21
N ARG A 107 9.08 -9.84 -9.47
CA ARG A 107 9.91 -9.29 -10.56
C ARG A 107 10.80 -8.16 -10.11
N ARG A 108 10.20 -7.15 -9.48
CA ARG A 108 10.86 -5.94 -8.99
C ARG A 108 10.37 -5.65 -7.57
N PRO A 109 11.27 -5.42 -6.60
CA PRO A 109 10.85 -5.00 -5.26
C PRO A 109 10.34 -3.55 -5.29
N ARG A 110 9.36 -3.26 -4.45
CA ARG A 110 8.85 -1.90 -4.21
C ARG A 110 8.50 -1.76 -2.73
N GLY A 111 9.14 -0.82 -2.05
CA GLY A 111 8.96 -0.61 -0.61
C GLY A 111 10.10 -1.16 0.25
N VAL A 112 9.86 -1.17 1.55
CA VAL A 112 10.81 -1.59 2.58
C VAL A 112 10.37 -2.91 3.18
N TYR A 113 11.29 -3.87 3.26
CA TYR A 113 11.06 -5.19 3.82
C TYR A 113 11.83 -5.30 5.13
N LEU A 114 11.12 -5.23 6.26
CA LEU A 114 11.71 -5.35 7.59
C LEU A 114 11.66 -6.80 8.02
N GLN A 115 12.81 -7.34 8.42
CA GLN A 115 12.97 -8.74 8.75
C GLN A 115 13.18 -8.89 10.25
N SER A 116 12.43 -9.79 10.86
CA SER A 116 12.56 -10.16 12.25
C SER A 116 13.86 -10.89 12.58
N ARG A 117 14.54 -11.46 11.57
CA ARG A 117 15.89 -12.01 11.74
C ARG A 117 16.94 -10.96 12.14
N TRP A 118 16.80 -9.72 11.66
CA TRP A 118 17.77 -8.63 11.83
C TRP A 118 17.07 -7.33 12.26
N PRO A 119 16.44 -7.29 13.45
CA PRO A 119 15.71 -6.10 13.91
C PRO A 119 16.60 -4.85 14.04
N GLU A 120 17.91 -5.02 14.24
CA GLU A 120 18.89 -3.94 14.29
C GLU A 120 19.06 -3.21 12.96
N ASP A 121 18.71 -3.84 11.83
CA ASP A 121 18.87 -3.30 10.48
C ASP A 121 17.70 -2.38 10.06
N VAL A 122 16.67 -2.20 10.89
CA VAL A 122 15.52 -1.32 10.58
C VAL A 122 15.97 0.12 10.20
N PRO A 123 16.86 0.81 10.96
CA PRO A 123 17.40 2.12 10.54
C PRO A 123 18.14 2.08 9.21
N LYS A 124 18.87 0.99 8.93
CA LYS A 124 19.60 0.83 7.67
C LYS A 124 18.64 0.62 6.50
N ALA A 125 17.56 -0.14 6.69
CA ALA A 125 16.55 -0.38 5.68
C ALA A 125 15.91 0.93 5.19
N PHE A 126 15.53 1.82 6.13
CA PHE A 126 15.05 3.16 5.78
C PHE A 126 16.17 4.06 5.23
N GLY A 127 17.38 4.02 5.81
CA GLY A 127 18.52 4.81 5.35
C GLY A 127 18.92 4.53 3.89
N ASN A 128 18.71 3.31 3.41
CA ASN A 128 18.97 2.93 2.02
C ASN A 128 18.05 3.63 1.00
N LEU A 129 16.94 4.24 1.44
CA LEU A 129 16.08 5.04 0.56
C LEU A 129 16.71 6.39 0.19
N GLY A 130 17.68 6.87 0.98
CA GLY A 130 18.34 8.16 0.76
C GLY A 130 17.43 9.38 0.93
N LEU A 131 16.31 9.21 1.65
CA LEU A 131 15.31 10.25 1.92
C LEU A 131 15.66 11.00 3.21
N GLY A 132 15.44 12.32 3.20
CA GLY A 132 15.57 13.19 4.36
C GLY A 132 14.29 13.32 5.19
N PRO A 133 14.34 14.05 6.32
CA PRO A 133 13.23 14.10 7.28
C PRO A 133 11.93 14.70 6.75
N ASP A 134 12.03 15.60 5.78
CA ASP A 134 10.90 16.28 5.17
C ASP A 134 10.46 15.63 3.84
N ASP A 135 11.03 14.49 3.46
CA ASP A 135 10.75 13.84 2.17
C ASP A 135 9.60 12.83 2.22
N VAL A 136 9.07 12.51 3.42
CA VAL A 136 8.05 11.47 3.61
C VAL A 136 6.85 12.01 4.39
N ASP A 137 5.66 11.85 3.82
CA ASP A 137 4.38 12.21 4.45
C ASP A 137 3.57 11.00 4.91
N LEU A 138 3.79 9.84 4.29
CA LEU A 138 2.95 8.65 4.50
C LEU A 138 3.81 7.38 4.54
N ILE A 139 3.57 6.53 5.52
CA ILE A 139 4.12 5.18 5.58
C ILE A 139 2.96 4.21 5.80
N VAL A 140 2.72 3.33 4.83
CA VAL A 140 1.71 2.26 4.97
C VAL A 140 2.44 0.97 5.32
N ALA A 141 2.21 0.47 6.52
CA ALA A 141 2.83 -0.75 7.02
C ALA A 141 1.79 -1.87 7.18
N THR A 142 2.22 -3.10 6.94
CA THR A 142 1.46 -4.32 7.23
C THR A 142 2.37 -5.40 7.80
N ASP A 143 1.85 -6.22 8.72
CA ASP A 143 2.47 -7.51 9.10
C ASP A 143 1.82 -8.71 8.39
N SER A 144 0.86 -8.43 7.49
CA SER A 144 0.21 -9.38 6.60
C SER A 144 -0.56 -10.51 7.29
N GLU A 145 -0.90 -10.39 8.58
CA GLU A 145 -1.55 -11.46 9.34
C GLU A 145 -3.02 -11.63 9.00
N ALA A 146 -3.72 -10.55 8.64
CA ALA A 146 -5.18 -10.54 8.49
C ALA A 146 -5.66 -9.91 7.17
N ILE A 147 -4.95 -10.18 6.06
CA ILE A 147 -5.23 -9.53 4.77
C ILE A 147 -6.65 -9.80 4.28
N LEU A 148 -7.47 -8.75 4.13
CA LEU A 148 -8.72 -8.69 3.35
C LEU A 148 -9.61 -9.96 3.36
N GLY A 149 -9.68 -10.68 4.48
CA GLY A 149 -10.40 -11.95 4.62
C GLY A 149 -9.74 -13.19 3.97
N ILE A 150 -8.57 -13.03 3.34
CA ILE A 150 -7.73 -14.13 2.82
C ILE A 150 -6.67 -14.60 3.83
N GLY A 151 -6.55 -13.91 4.97
CA GLY A 151 -5.75 -14.28 6.13
C GLY A 151 -4.25 -14.02 5.95
N ASP A 152 -3.44 -14.85 6.59
CA ASP A 152 -1.99 -14.70 6.63
C ASP A 152 -1.34 -15.04 5.28
N TRP A 153 -0.68 -14.06 4.64
CA TRP A 153 0.11 -14.27 3.41
C TRP A 153 1.56 -13.78 3.51
N GLY A 154 2.06 -13.56 4.73
CA GLY A 154 3.46 -13.24 4.99
C GLY A 154 3.99 -12.08 4.13
N VAL A 155 5.22 -12.18 3.63
CA VAL A 155 5.89 -11.07 2.91
C VAL A 155 5.11 -10.56 1.68
N GLY A 156 4.23 -11.38 1.09
CA GLY A 156 3.44 -11.01 -0.07
C GLY A 156 2.42 -9.90 0.20
N GLY A 157 2.06 -9.68 1.47
CA GLY A 157 1.14 -8.62 1.87
C GLY A 157 1.65 -7.21 1.61
N ILE A 158 2.93 -7.01 1.25
CA ILE A 158 3.43 -5.69 0.82
C ILE A 158 2.60 -5.10 -0.35
N ASP A 159 1.97 -5.95 -1.16
CA ASP A 159 1.09 -5.53 -2.26
C ASP A 159 -0.15 -4.77 -1.78
N ILE A 160 -0.61 -5.02 -0.54
CA ILE A 160 -1.63 -4.20 0.10
C ILE A 160 -1.12 -2.79 0.33
N ALA A 161 0.07 -2.64 0.94
CA ALA A 161 0.63 -1.33 1.23
C ALA A 161 0.86 -0.54 -0.07
N ILE A 162 1.36 -1.19 -1.12
CA ILE A 162 1.55 -0.60 -2.45
C ILE A 162 0.19 -0.21 -3.08
N GLY A 163 -0.81 -1.08 -2.96
CA GLY A 163 -2.16 -0.84 -3.43
C GLY A 163 -2.80 0.36 -2.73
N LYS A 164 -2.71 0.44 -1.40
CA LYS A 164 -3.20 1.56 -0.60
C LYS A 164 -2.56 2.88 -0.99
N ILE A 165 -1.24 2.92 -1.13
CA ILE A 165 -0.54 4.12 -1.60
C ILE A 165 -1.05 4.52 -2.99
N SER A 166 -1.29 3.55 -3.87
CA SER A 166 -1.85 3.86 -5.20
C SER A 166 -3.23 4.53 -5.10
N VAL A 167 -4.06 4.12 -4.14
CA VAL A 167 -5.36 4.75 -3.84
C VAL A 167 -5.18 6.14 -3.24
N TYR A 168 -4.24 6.35 -2.31
CA TYR A 168 -3.93 7.67 -1.76
C TYR A 168 -3.52 8.66 -2.85
N VAL A 169 -2.65 8.24 -3.77
CA VAL A 169 -2.22 9.08 -4.89
C VAL A 169 -3.40 9.41 -5.79
N ALA A 170 -4.18 8.40 -6.20
CA ALA A 170 -5.26 8.61 -7.16
C ALA A 170 -6.48 9.34 -6.58
N ALA A 171 -6.84 9.09 -5.33
CA ALA A 171 -8.06 9.63 -4.70
C ALA A 171 -7.81 10.88 -3.86
N ALA A 172 -6.63 11.04 -3.27
CA ALA A 172 -6.31 12.14 -2.37
C ALA A 172 -5.15 13.05 -2.85
N GLY A 173 -4.50 12.71 -3.96
CA GLY A 173 -3.41 13.52 -4.52
C GLY A 173 -2.13 13.50 -3.68
N VAL A 174 -1.92 12.46 -2.88
CA VAL A 174 -0.64 12.24 -2.19
C VAL A 174 0.47 12.08 -3.23
N ASP A 175 1.62 12.70 -2.98
CA ASP A 175 2.78 12.54 -3.84
C ASP A 175 3.35 11.10 -3.71
N PRO A 176 3.43 10.32 -4.80
CA PRO A 176 3.94 8.95 -4.73
C PRO A 176 5.39 8.87 -4.25
N GLU A 177 6.21 9.91 -4.43
CA GLU A 177 7.60 9.92 -3.95
C GLU A 177 7.70 10.15 -2.43
N ARG A 178 6.61 10.62 -1.81
CA ARG A 178 6.53 10.94 -0.37
C ARG A 178 5.82 9.85 0.43
N ALA A 179 5.58 8.70 -0.18
CA ALA A 179 4.88 7.57 0.42
C ALA A 179 5.72 6.28 0.39
N ILE A 180 5.84 5.60 1.54
CA ILE A 180 6.65 4.38 1.68
C ILE A 180 5.74 3.18 2.01
N PRO A 181 5.69 2.14 1.15
CA PRO A 181 5.10 0.87 1.52
C PRO A 181 6.09 0.05 2.36
N VAL A 182 5.62 -0.54 3.44
CA VAL A 182 6.42 -1.34 4.37
C VAL A 182 5.74 -2.68 4.63
N VAL A 183 6.52 -3.77 4.60
CA VAL A 183 6.10 -5.06 5.17
C VAL A 183 7.01 -5.41 6.33
N ILE A 184 6.40 -5.77 7.46
CA ILE A 184 7.08 -6.22 8.67
C ILE A 184 6.99 -7.75 8.69
N ASP A 185 7.99 -8.41 8.12
CA ASP A 185 8.05 -9.86 8.03
C ASP A 185 8.53 -10.46 9.36
N VAL A 186 7.55 -10.91 10.16
CA VAL A 186 7.76 -11.60 11.44
C VAL A 186 7.61 -13.11 11.32
N GLY A 187 7.66 -13.64 10.10
CA GLY A 187 7.26 -15.00 9.78
C GLY A 187 5.78 -15.11 9.43
N THR A 188 5.33 -16.35 9.20
CA THR A 188 3.94 -16.67 8.80
C THR A 188 3.51 -17.98 9.44
N ASP A 189 2.26 -18.05 9.87
CA ASP A 189 1.64 -19.28 10.40
C ASP A 189 0.95 -20.08 9.27
N ARG A 190 1.00 -19.60 8.02
CA ARG A 190 0.45 -20.31 6.87
C ARG A 190 1.37 -21.45 6.45
N THR A 191 1.00 -22.68 6.80
CA THR A 191 1.77 -23.89 6.42
C THR A 191 2.10 -23.96 4.94
N GLY A 192 1.18 -23.55 4.06
CA GLY A 192 1.40 -23.51 2.62
C GLY A 192 2.65 -22.70 2.23
N LEU A 193 2.83 -21.51 2.80
CA LEU A 193 4.00 -20.66 2.53
C LEU A 193 5.27 -21.23 3.16
N LEU A 194 5.17 -21.78 4.38
CA LEU A 194 6.32 -22.39 5.07
C LEU A 194 6.89 -23.58 4.30
N THR A 195 6.03 -24.35 3.62
CA THR A 195 6.45 -25.52 2.82
C THR A 195 6.76 -25.20 1.36
N ASP A 196 6.39 -24.01 0.88
CA ASP A 196 6.62 -23.62 -0.51
C ASP A 196 8.10 -23.29 -0.73
N PRO A 197 8.82 -23.99 -1.63
CA PRO A 197 10.22 -23.68 -1.93
C PRO A 197 10.39 -22.27 -2.52
N GLY A 198 9.40 -21.76 -3.25
CA GLY A 198 9.41 -20.45 -3.89
C GLY A 198 9.06 -19.28 -2.98
N TYR A 199 8.56 -19.52 -1.75
CA TYR A 199 8.22 -18.44 -0.82
C TYR A 199 9.44 -17.57 -0.47
N LEU A 200 9.28 -16.25 -0.63
CA LEU A 200 10.36 -15.25 -0.50
C LEU A 200 10.52 -14.70 0.92
N GLY A 201 9.56 -14.92 1.83
CA GLY A 201 9.59 -14.39 3.19
C GLY A 201 10.26 -15.31 4.20
N GLU A 202 10.18 -14.93 5.47
CA GLU A 202 10.76 -15.69 6.57
C GLU A 202 10.05 -17.04 6.78
N LYS A 203 10.79 -18.16 6.67
CA LYS A 203 10.27 -19.53 6.79
C LYS A 203 10.24 -20.02 8.25
N HIS A 204 9.56 -19.28 9.11
CA HIS A 204 9.24 -19.69 10.47
C HIS A 204 7.85 -19.19 10.89
N ALA A 205 7.28 -19.82 11.92
CA ALA A 205 6.05 -19.38 12.55
C ALA A 205 6.17 -17.94 13.06
N ARG A 206 5.06 -17.21 13.13
CA ARG A 206 5.06 -15.79 13.51
C ARG A 206 5.72 -15.56 14.87
N LEU A 207 6.55 -14.53 14.96
CA LEU A 207 7.01 -14.04 16.26
C LEU A 207 5.83 -13.49 17.06
N ARG A 208 5.86 -13.72 18.38
CA ARG A 208 4.82 -13.30 19.33
C ARG A 208 5.48 -12.70 20.58
N GLY A 209 4.69 -11.92 21.34
CA GLY A 209 5.13 -11.31 22.60
C GLY A 209 6.27 -10.31 22.40
N SER A 210 7.20 -10.26 23.36
CA SER A 210 8.24 -9.22 23.40
C SER A 210 9.07 -9.12 22.12
N LYS A 211 9.42 -10.24 21.48
CA LYS A 211 10.21 -10.20 20.24
C LYS A 211 9.49 -9.51 19.08
N TYR A 212 8.17 -9.68 19.00
CA TYR A 212 7.35 -8.97 18.01
C TYR A 212 7.26 -7.48 18.39
N ASP A 213 7.01 -7.20 19.66
CA ASP A 213 6.86 -5.84 20.17
C ASP A 213 8.14 -5.02 20.01
N ASP A 214 9.31 -5.62 20.26
CA ASP A 214 10.63 -4.99 20.09
C ASP A 214 10.85 -4.57 18.63
N LEU A 215 10.42 -5.38 17.65
CA LEU A 215 10.52 -5.03 16.23
C LEU A 215 9.55 -3.91 15.85
N ILE A 216 8.32 -3.93 16.34
CA ILE A 216 7.34 -2.86 16.11
C ILE A 216 7.84 -1.54 16.74
N ASP A 217 8.33 -1.59 17.98
CA ASP A 217 8.93 -0.43 18.67
C ASP A 217 10.10 0.14 17.84
N ARG A 218 10.96 -0.74 17.34
CA ARG A 218 12.10 -0.34 16.50
C ARG A 218 11.64 0.30 15.20
N TYR A 219 10.61 -0.23 14.55
CA TYR A 219 9.98 0.35 13.37
C TYR A 219 9.42 1.75 13.67
N VAL A 220 8.57 1.90 14.69
CA VAL A 220 7.94 3.18 15.03
C VAL A 220 9.00 4.22 15.40
N THR A 221 9.96 3.84 16.24
CA THR A 221 11.04 4.74 16.67
C THR A 221 11.86 5.20 15.46
N THR A 222 12.29 4.26 14.62
CA THR A 222 13.10 4.59 13.43
C THR A 222 12.31 5.48 12.46
N ALA A 223 11.05 5.12 12.17
CA ALA A 223 10.23 5.85 11.22
C ALA A 223 9.97 7.29 11.68
N THR A 224 9.72 7.51 12.97
CA THR A 224 9.42 8.84 13.52
C THR A 224 10.67 9.69 13.79
N GLU A 225 11.81 9.08 14.11
CA GLU A 225 13.10 9.79 14.18
C GLU A 225 13.57 10.22 12.79
N MET A 226 13.41 9.35 11.79
CA MET A 226 13.83 9.65 10.43
C MET A 226 12.86 10.57 9.70
N PHE A 227 11.54 10.41 9.89
CA PHE A 227 10.48 11.14 9.19
C PHE A 227 9.43 11.66 10.19
N PRO A 228 9.75 12.73 10.95
CA PRO A 228 8.94 13.18 12.07
C PRO A 228 7.53 13.67 11.71
N ASN A 229 7.30 14.02 10.45
CA ASN A 229 6.01 14.50 9.95
C ASN A 229 5.18 13.41 9.24
N ALA A 230 5.72 12.19 9.11
CA ALA A 230 5.04 11.11 8.40
C ALA A 230 3.85 10.55 9.19
N LEU A 231 2.74 10.31 8.51
CA LEU A 231 1.62 9.53 9.01
C LEU A 231 1.96 8.03 8.93
N LEU A 232 1.90 7.33 10.07
CA LEU A 232 2.01 5.88 10.12
C LEU A 232 0.62 5.24 9.99
N HIS A 233 0.35 4.64 8.83
CA HIS A 233 -0.87 3.90 8.51
C HIS A 233 -0.63 2.41 8.74
N TRP A 234 -1.40 1.80 9.65
CA TRP A 234 -1.40 0.35 9.88
C TRP A 234 -2.49 -0.34 9.07
N GLU A 235 -2.14 -1.37 8.32
CA GLU A 235 -3.04 -2.11 7.46
C GLU A 235 -2.90 -3.63 7.62
N ASP A 236 -4.02 -4.35 7.68
CA ASP A 236 -4.12 -5.81 7.67
C ASP A 236 -3.33 -6.51 8.80
N PHE A 237 -3.25 -5.85 9.96
CA PHE A 237 -2.65 -6.42 11.17
C PHE A 237 -3.59 -7.43 11.85
N GLY A 238 -2.99 -8.45 12.48
CA GLY A 238 -3.73 -9.47 13.22
C GLY A 238 -4.62 -8.89 14.33
N GLU A 239 -5.75 -9.55 14.60
CA GLU A 239 -6.75 -9.10 15.58
C GLU A 239 -6.15 -8.80 16.97
N ALA A 240 -5.24 -9.65 17.43
CA ALA A 240 -4.57 -9.48 18.73
C ALA A 240 -3.59 -8.30 18.78
N ASN A 241 -3.13 -7.81 17.63
CA ASN A 241 -2.10 -6.79 17.51
C ASN A 241 -2.66 -5.42 17.11
N ALA A 242 -3.62 -5.35 16.18
CA ALA A 242 -4.10 -4.10 15.60
C ALA A 242 -4.52 -3.06 16.67
N ARG A 243 -5.43 -3.44 17.58
CA ARG A 243 -5.90 -2.56 18.67
C ARG A 243 -4.76 -2.20 19.63
N ARG A 244 -3.95 -3.19 20.01
CA ARG A 244 -2.86 -3.04 20.99
C ARG A 244 -1.76 -2.10 20.50
N ILE A 245 -1.37 -2.23 19.23
CA ILE A 245 -0.43 -1.33 18.56
C ILE A 245 -1.01 0.08 18.49
N LEU A 246 -2.26 0.20 18.02
CA LEU A 246 -2.93 1.49 17.92
C LEU A 246 -2.99 2.21 19.26
N ASP A 247 -3.44 1.55 20.33
CA ASP A 247 -3.52 2.13 21.67
C ASP A 247 -2.15 2.50 22.26
N ARG A 248 -1.11 1.74 21.93
CA ARG A 248 0.25 2.02 22.40
C ARG A 248 0.81 3.31 21.81
N TYR A 249 0.58 3.57 20.53
CA TYR A 249 1.29 4.62 19.80
C TYR A 249 0.45 5.88 19.50
N ARG A 250 -0.88 5.78 19.44
CA ARG A 250 -1.78 6.88 19.00
C ARG A 250 -1.62 8.22 19.71
N ASP A 251 -1.19 8.22 20.98
CA ASP A 251 -1.02 9.44 21.77
C ASP A 251 0.40 10.02 21.68
N SER A 252 1.32 9.31 21.01
CA SER A 252 2.75 9.65 20.95
C SER A 252 3.25 9.94 19.54
N VAL A 253 2.59 9.42 18.51
CA VAL A 253 3.01 9.57 17.10
C VAL A 253 1.78 9.78 16.21
N CYS A 254 1.96 10.40 15.04
CA CYS A 254 0.89 10.57 14.06
C CYS A 254 0.56 9.23 13.41
N THR A 255 -0.47 8.53 13.89
CA THR A 255 -0.79 7.19 13.43
C THR A 255 -2.26 6.83 13.50
N PHE A 256 -2.69 5.91 12.64
CA PHE A 256 -4.03 5.32 12.66
C PHE A 256 -4.01 3.92 12.04
N ASN A 257 -5.04 3.12 12.35
CA ASN A 257 -5.27 1.81 11.72
C ASN A 257 -6.56 1.88 10.88
N ASP A 258 -6.49 1.56 9.59
CA ASP A 258 -7.62 1.70 8.66
C ASP A 258 -8.69 0.62 8.85
N ASP A 259 -8.27 -0.61 9.19
CA ASP A 259 -9.20 -1.71 9.48
C ASP A 259 -10.14 -1.40 10.65
N MET A 260 -9.65 -0.63 11.64
CA MET A 260 -10.42 -0.20 12.79
C MET A 260 -11.08 1.16 12.58
N GLN A 261 -10.27 2.20 12.36
CA GLN A 261 -10.72 3.59 12.35
C GLN A 261 -11.30 4.00 10.99
N GLY A 262 -10.66 3.60 9.89
CA GLY A 262 -11.15 3.90 8.54
C GLY A 262 -12.47 3.18 8.24
N THR A 263 -12.52 1.88 8.53
CA THR A 263 -13.75 1.07 8.41
C THR A 263 -14.83 1.57 9.37
N GLY A 264 -14.47 1.94 10.61
CA GLY A 264 -15.37 2.56 11.56
C GLY A 264 -15.98 3.86 11.02
N ALA A 265 -15.16 4.74 10.44
CA ALA A 265 -15.60 6.02 9.89
C ALA A 265 -16.57 5.86 8.71
N ILE A 266 -16.27 4.98 7.74
CA ILE A 266 -17.15 4.79 6.57
C ILE A 266 -18.47 4.11 6.95
N ALA A 267 -18.44 3.12 7.85
CA ALA A 267 -19.65 2.49 8.36
C ALA A 267 -20.51 3.49 9.14
N PHE A 268 -19.87 4.32 9.97
CA PHE A 268 -20.56 5.36 10.72
C PHE A 268 -21.19 6.42 9.80
N ALA A 269 -20.54 6.81 8.71
CA ALA A 269 -21.12 7.71 7.71
C ALA A 269 -22.39 7.12 7.06
N ALA A 270 -22.41 5.80 6.80
CA ALA A 270 -23.61 5.11 6.32
C ALA A 270 -24.73 5.09 7.37
N ILE A 271 -24.39 4.85 8.65
CA ILE A 271 -25.34 4.90 9.77
C ILE A 271 -25.95 6.30 9.89
N LEU A 272 -25.15 7.37 9.86
CA LEU A 272 -25.64 8.75 9.90
C LEU A 272 -26.57 9.07 8.73
N SER A 273 -26.32 8.49 7.56
CA SER A 273 -27.21 8.62 6.40
C SER A 273 -28.56 7.94 6.65
N GLY A 274 -28.57 6.76 7.29
CA GLY A 274 -29.79 6.08 7.73
C GLY A 274 -30.54 6.84 8.82
N VAL A 275 -29.84 7.39 9.82
CA VAL A 275 -30.43 8.20 10.90
C VAL A 275 -31.24 9.37 10.32
N LYS A 276 -30.70 10.09 9.34
CA LYS A 276 -31.40 11.19 8.65
C LYS A 276 -32.72 10.78 8.00
N VAL A 277 -32.82 9.54 7.52
CA VAL A 277 -34.02 9.01 6.87
C VAL A 277 -35.03 8.49 7.89
N THR A 278 -34.55 7.87 8.97
CA THR A 278 -35.43 7.32 10.02
C THR A 278 -36.01 8.38 10.95
N GLU A 279 -35.38 9.57 11.02
CA GLU A 279 -35.71 10.64 11.96
C GLU A 279 -35.64 10.23 13.45
N THR A 280 -35.10 9.05 13.74
CA THR A 280 -34.86 8.55 15.09
C THR A 280 -33.47 9.01 15.56
N PRO A 281 -33.34 9.65 16.75
CA PRO A 281 -32.05 10.03 17.31
C PRO A 281 -31.07 8.86 17.37
N LEU A 282 -29.78 9.09 17.07
CA LEU A 282 -28.76 8.04 17.04
C LEU A 282 -28.74 7.21 18.33
N ALA A 283 -28.89 7.85 19.49
CA ALA A 283 -28.91 7.22 20.81
C ALA A 283 -30.08 6.24 21.03
N ASP A 284 -31.16 6.35 20.25
CA ASP A 284 -32.35 5.49 20.35
C ASP A 284 -32.26 4.24 19.45
N HIS A 285 -31.25 4.16 18.57
CA HIS A 285 -31.03 3.00 17.72
C HIS A 285 -30.40 1.85 18.51
N ARG A 286 -30.92 0.64 18.29
CA ARG A 286 -30.33 -0.60 18.82
C ARG A 286 -29.49 -1.26 17.75
N VAL A 287 -28.17 -1.22 17.91
CA VAL A 287 -27.21 -1.78 16.95
C VAL A 287 -26.75 -3.16 17.40
N ILE A 288 -26.73 -4.12 16.47
CA ILE A 288 -26.11 -5.44 16.65
C ILE A 288 -24.89 -5.51 15.74
N VAL A 289 -23.71 -5.73 16.33
CA VAL A 289 -22.47 -5.96 15.57
C VAL A 289 -22.25 -7.46 15.45
N PHE A 290 -22.35 -7.99 14.23
CA PHE A 290 -22.14 -9.42 13.95
C PHE A 290 -20.73 -9.65 13.39
N GLY A 291 -19.78 -9.90 14.31
CA GLY A 291 -18.36 -10.07 14.03
C GLY A 291 -17.52 -9.24 14.99
N ALA A 292 -16.60 -9.87 15.73
CA ALA A 292 -15.83 -9.23 16.80
C ALA A 292 -14.35 -8.99 16.45
N GLY A 293 -13.99 -9.04 15.16
CA GLY A 293 -12.66 -8.70 14.68
C GLY A 293 -12.40 -7.18 14.65
N THR A 294 -11.25 -6.78 14.10
CA THR A 294 -10.77 -5.38 14.03
C THR A 294 -11.84 -4.41 13.50
N ALA A 295 -12.45 -4.72 12.36
CA ALA A 295 -13.51 -3.92 11.77
C ALA A 295 -14.76 -3.83 12.64
N GLY A 296 -15.24 -4.96 13.17
CA GLY A 296 -16.44 -4.98 14.00
C GLY A 296 -16.29 -4.14 15.28
N VAL A 297 -15.15 -4.28 15.95
CA VAL A 297 -14.81 -3.49 17.13
C VAL A 297 -14.63 -2.00 16.78
N GLY A 298 -13.91 -1.69 15.69
CA GLY A 298 -13.73 -0.31 15.24
C GLY A 298 -15.04 0.42 14.91
N ILE A 299 -15.99 -0.28 14.28
CA ILE A 299 -17.34 0.24 14.03
C ILE A 299 -18.08 0.47 15.35
N ALA A 300 -18.02 -0.49 16.29
CA ALA A 300 -18.68 -0.36 17.58
C ALA A 300 -18.13 0.83 18.38
N ASP A 301 -16.81 1.02 18.38
CA ASP A 301 -16.13 2.14 19.04
C ASP A 301 -16.61 3.48 18.47
N GLN A 302 -16.64 3.62 17.14
CA GLN A 302 -17.06 4.85 16.47
C GLN A 302 -18.52 5.21 16.75
N ILE A 303 -19.41 4.21 16.81
CA ILE A 303 -20.82 4.41 17.15
C ILE A 303 -20.95 4.84 18.62
N ARG A 304 -20.26 4.14 19.53
CA ARG A 304 -20.26 4.46 20.96
C ARG A 304 -19.82 5.90 21.19
N ASP A 305 -18.69 6.29 20.62
CA ASP A 305 -18.10 7.62 20.83
C ASP A 305 -18.97 8.76 20.28
N ALA A 306 -19.89 8.46 19.34
CA ALA A 306 -20.84 9.43 18.82
C ALA A 306 -22.17 9.50 19.59
N ILE A 307 -22.47 8.50 20.43
CA ILE A 307 -23.66 8.47 21.29
C ILE A 307 -23.40 9.16 22.63
N VAL A 308 -22.17 9.06 23.14
CA VAL A 308 -21.71 9.68 24.40
C VAL A 308 -21.56 11.18 24.24
#